data_AF-A0A7J2PXZ2-F1
#
_entry.id   AF-A0A7J2PXZ2-F1
#
_cell.length_a   1.000
_cell.length_b   1.000
_cell.length_c   1.000
_cell.angle_alpha   90.00
_cell.angle_beta   90.00
_cell.angle_gamma   90.00
#
_symmetry.space_group_name_H-M   'P 1'
#
loop_
_entity.id
_entity.type
_entity.pdbx_description
1 polymer ?
#
loop_
_entity_poly.entity_id
_entity_poly.type
_entity_poly.pdbx_seq_one_letter_code
_entity_poly.pdbx_strand_id
1 'polypeptide(L)' 'FKKAGVELDDRGNVKVDDEQRTSLKGVYAAGDVTGGLYQVVFATAEGSRAGINACKYLRQLK' A
#
# COMPACT_ATOMS: atom_id res chain seq x y z
N PHE A 1 12.80 -1.47 1.60
CA PHE A 1 11.67 -1.38 2.57
C PHE A 1 11.99 -1.85 3.98
N LYS A 2 12.92 -2.80 4.20
CA LYS A 2 13.24 -3.32 5.55
C LYS A 2 13.58 -2.25 6.61
N LYS A 3 14.23 -1.16 6.22
CA LYS A 3 14.53 -0.02 7.11
C LYS A 3 13.32 0.88 7.42
N ALA A 4 12.25 0.80 6.62
CA ALA A 4 11.04 1.62 6.77
C ALA A 4 10.07 1.06 7.82
N GLY A 5 10.30 -0.15 8.35
CA GLY A 5 9.48 -0.75 9.41
C GLY A 5 8.17 -1.40 8.96
N VAL A 6 7.90 -1.46 7.65
CA VAL A 6 6.76 -2.19 7.09
C VAL A 6 7.08 -3.67 6.89
N GLU A 7 6.08 -4.54 7.04
CA GLU A 7 6.18 -5.96 6.72
C GLU A 7 6.41 -6.16 5.22
N LEU A 8 7.22 -7.17 4.89
CA LEU A 8 7.47 -7.58 3.51
C LEU A 8 6.90 -8.98 3.29
N ASP A 9 6.53 -9.28 2.05
CA ASP A 9 6.23 -10.64 1.62
C ASP A 9 7.53 -11.47 1.46
N ASP A 10 7.38 -12.75 1.14
CA ASP A 10 8.51 -13.69 0.95
C ASP A 10 9.38 -13.33 -0.26
N ARG A 11 8.91 -12.43 -1.14
CA ARG A 11 9.62 -11.93 -2.32
C ARG A 11 10.29 -10.57 -2.07
N GLY A 12 10.12 -9.99 -0.88
CA GLY A 12 10.69 -8.71 -0.48
C GLY A 12 9.89 -7.48 -0.89
N ASN A 13 8.66 -7.65 -1.39
CA ASN A 13 7.74 -6.56 -1.69
C ASN A 13 7.07 -6.05 -0.42
N VAL A 14 6.56 -4.82 -0.45
CA VAL A 14 5.76 -4.30 0.67
C VAL A 14 4.45 -5.07 0.73
N LYS A 15 4.24 -5.78 1.83
CA LYS A 15 3.00 -6.51 2.06
C LYS A 15 1.87 -5.52 2.34
N VAL A 16 0.81 -5.64 1.57
CA VAL A 16 -0.40 -4.83 1.72
C VAL A 16 -1.65 -5.72 1.79
N ASP A 17 -2.71 -5.21 2.40
CA ASP A 17 -4.04 -5.80 2.28
C ASP A 17 -4.77 -5.34 1.01
N ASP A 18 -6.00 -5.83 0.81
CA ASP A 18 -6.84 -5.45 -0.33
C ASP A 18 -7.09 -3.94 -0.42
N GLU A 19 -7.02 -3.23 0.70
CA GLU A 19 -7.21 -1.79 0.80
C GLU A 19 -5.92 -0.97 0.68
N GLN A 20 -4.81 -1.63 0.31
CA GLN A 20 -3.47 -1.04 0.14
C GLN A 20 -2.82 -0.56 1.45
N ARG A 21 -3.29 -1.08 2.60
CA ARG A 21 -2.72 -0.75 3.91
C ARG A 21 -1.50 -1.60 4.17
N THR A 22 -0.42 -0.99 4.65
CA THR A 22 0.75 -1.72 5.15
C THR A 22 0.54 -2.17 6.61
N SER A 23 1.52 -2.87 7.19
CA SER A 23 1.52 -3.20 8.62
C SER A 23 1.60 -1.97 9.54
N LEU A 24 2.02 -0.80 9.03
CA LEU A 24 2.07 0.45 9.79
C LEU A 24 0.79 1.26 9.56
N LYS A 25 0.09 1.60 10.64
CA LYS A 25 -1.15 2.40 10.59
C LYS A 25 -0.87 3.76 9.94
N GLY A 26 -1.72 4.14 8.98
CA GLY A 26 -1.59 5.39 8.23
C GLY A 26 -0.56 5.36 7.09
N VAL A 27 0.15 4.24 6.90
CA VAL A 27 1.11 4.05 5.80
C VAL A 27 0.53 3.08 4.77
N TYR A 28 0.59 3.49 3.51
CA TYR A 28 0.03 2.78 2.36
C TYR A 28 1.11 2.57 1.29
N ALA A 29 0.94 1.56 0.44
CA ALA A 29 1.82 1.29 -0.70
C ALA A 29 0.98 0.83 -1.89
N ALA A 30 1.43 1.07 -3.12
CA ALA A 30 0.73 0.73 -4.35
C ALA A 30 1.70 0.65 -5.54
N GLY A 31 1.34 -0.12 -6.57
CA GLY A 31 2.16 -0.36 -7.75
C GLY A 31 3.21 -1.44 -7.52
N ASP A 32 4.19 -1.54 -8.42
CA ASP A 32 5.16 -2.64 -8.48
C ASP A 32 5.85 -2.98 -7.14
N VAL A 33 5.96 -2.01 -6.24
CA VAL A 33 6.48 -2.18 -4.88
C VAL A 33 5.72 -3.21 -4.03
N THR A 34 4.47 -3.53 -4.38
CA THR A 34 3.60 -4.49 -3.67
C THR A 34 3.67 -5.90 -4.25
N GLY A 35 4.39 -6.12 -5.36
CA GLY A 35 4.60 -7.45 -5.94
C GLY A 35 3.46 -8.02 -6.79
N GLY A 36 2.47 -7.18 -7.14
CA GLY A 36 1.34 -7.55 -8.00
C GLY A 36 1.70 -7.72 -9.48
N LEU A 37 0.75 -7.40 -10.36
CA LEU A 37 0.99 -7.40 -11.80
C LEU A 37 1.64 -6.08 -12.22
N TYR A 38 2.82 -6.16 -12.84
CA TYR A 38 3.60 -5.00 -13.30
C TYR A 38 2.99 -4.39 -14.57
N GLN A 39 1.83 -3.76 -14.41
CA GLN A 39 1.05 -3.12 -15.46
C GLN A 39 0.60 -1.74 -14.97
N VAL A 40 0.74 -0.73 -15.81
CA VAL A 40 0.43 0.67 -15.46
C VAL A 40 -1.00 0.82 -14.94
N VAL A 41 -1.96 0.11 -15.56
CA VAL A 41 -3.36 0.16 -15.15
C VAL A 41 -3.59 -0.41 -13.73
N PHE A 42 -2.88 -1.47 -13.36
CA PHE A 42 -2.95 -2.04 -12.02
C PHE A 42 -2.32 -1.09 -11.00
N ALA A 43 -1.13 -0.57 -11.27
CA ALA A 43 -0.48 0.41 -10.38
C ALA A 43 -1.33 1.67 -10.16
N THR A 44 -2.01 2.15 -11.21
CA THR A 44 -2.90 3.32 -11.12
C THR A 44 -4.16 3.01 -10.28
N ALA A 45 -4.74 1.83 -10.44
CA ALA A 45 -5.91 1.39 -9.68
C ALA A 45 -5.57 1.22 -8.18
N GLU A 46 -4.43 0.58 -7.88
CA GLU A 46 -3.92 0.45 -6.51
C GLU A 46 -3.61 1.82 -5.90
N GLY A 47 -2.98 2.72 -6.65
CA GLY A 47 -2.69 4.08 -6.20
C GLY A 47 -3.95 4.87 -5.85
N SER A 48 -5.00 4.73 -6.66
CA SER A 48 -6.31 5.32 -6.38
C SER A 48 -6.92 4.76 -5.10
N ARG A 49 -6.84 3.45 -4.89
CA ARG A 49 -7.34 2.78 -3.68
C ARG A 49 -6.59 3.21 -2.43
N ALA A 50 -5.26 3.26 -2.49
CA ALA A 50 -4.40 3.75 -1.42
C ALA A 50 -4.72 5.20 -1.05
N GLY A 51 -4.84 6.10 -2.04
CA GLY A 51 -5.15 7.50 -1.81
C GLY A 51 -6.51 7.72 -1.15
N ILE A 52 -7.55 7.02 -1.62
CA ILE A 52 -8.90 7.08 -1.02
C ILE A 52 -8.86 6.60 0.43
N ASN A 53 -8.18 5.49 0.71
CA ASN A 53 -8.16 4.93 2.06
C ASN A 53 -7.27 5.73 3.02
N ALA A 54 -6.16 6.30 2.55
CA ALA A 54 -5.38 7.27 3.32
C ALA A 54 -6.22 8.50 3.70
N CYS A 55 -7.00 9.04 2.75
CA CYS A 55 -7.94 10.14 3.05
C CYS A 55 -8.99 9.75 4.09
N LYS A 56 -9.56 8.54 4.01
CA LYS A 56 -10.51 8.04 5.01
C LYS A 56 -9.87 7.94 6.40
N TYR A 57 -8.65 7.41 6.48
CA TYR A 57 -7.91 7.30 7.74
C TYR A 57 -7.69 8.67 8.39
N LEU A 58 -7.24 9.66 7.63
CA LEU A 58 -7.05 11.03 8.14
C LEU A 58 -8.35 11.65 8.66
N ARG A 59 -9.50 11.36 8.02
CA ARG A 59 -10.80 11.87 8.47
C ARG A 59 -11.26 11.25 9.80
N GLN A 60 -10.83 10.03 10.10
CA GLN A 60 -11.18 9.32 11.34
C GLN A 60 -10.29 9.70 12.54
N LEU A 61 -9.18 10.39 12.30
CA LEU A 61 -8.28 10.89 13.35
C LEU A 61 -8.72 12.23 13.96
N LYS A 62 -9.82 12.81 13.46
CA LYS A 62 -10.46 13.97 14.08
C LYS A 62 -11.25 13.55 15.31
#